data_AF-A0A3R6MH18-F1
#
_entry.id   AF-A0A3R6MH18-F1
#
_cell.length_a   1.000
_cell.length_b   1.000
_cell.length_c   1.000
_cell.angle_alpha   90.00
_cell.angle_beta   90.00
_cell.angle_gamma   90.00
#
_symmetry.space_group_name_H-M   'P 1'
#
loop_
_entity.id
_entity.type
_entity.pdbx_description
1 polymer ?
#
loop_
_entity_poly.entity_id
_entity_poly.type
_entity_poly.pdbx_seq_one_letter_code
_entity_poly.pdbx_strand_id
1 'polypeptide(L)'
;MKEYNKDKIFDIMETTQCNYSNMMKRLSRKKKFSEFVVVFYSISLIVYPLTGEFFPCWFDAKLSNYFGIILSIVTLAYSLVNGSAKYAERIEGAEKVLNSVKTLKRKLTEKNCSSLKGNYDKLMEKAEYRDDVDFFRTVKQKCSELGIRWYKYKKECKEMKDSMEYKK
;
A
#
# COMPACT_ATOMS: atom_id res chain seq x y z
N MET A 1 23.30 4.67 -23.55
CA MET A 1 22.27 4.13 -22.62
C MET A 1 22.19 2.62 -22.90
N LYS A 2 22.48 1.72 -21.94
CA LYS A 2 22.44 0.26 -22.22
C LYS A 2 21.03 -0.13 -22.64
N GLU A 3 20.89 -0.69 -23.82
CA GLU A 3 19.61 -1.19 -24.35
C GLU A 3 19.07 -2.25 -23.38
N TYR A 4 17.82 -2.09 -22.94
CA TYR A 4 17.22 -3.03 -22.01
C TYR A 4 16.81 -4.28 -22.80
N ASN A 5 17.35 -5.45 -22.44
CA ASN A 5 16.88 -6.69 -23.01
C ASN A 5 15.46 -7.00 -22.51
N LYS A 6 14.76 -7.88 -23.23
CA LYS A 6 13.40 -8.33 -22.89
C LYS A 6 13.29 -8.79 -21.44
N ASP A 7 14.23 -9.59 -20.96
CA ASP A 7 14.18 -10.18 -19.61
C ASP A 7 14.26 -9.12 -18.52
N LYS A 8 15.08 -8.09 -18.72
CA LYS A 8 15.21 -6.97 -17.77
C LYS A 8 13.94 -6.15 -17.72
N ILE A 9 13.28 -5.92 -18.87
CA ILE A 9 11.97 -5.25 -18.89
C ILE A 9 10.92 -6.10 -18.19
N PHE A 10 10.92 -7.41 -18.44
CA PHE A 10 10.01 -8.36 -17.80
C PHE A 10 10.16 -8.34 -16.27
N ASP A 11 11.39 -8.39 -15.75
CA ASP A 11 11.63 -8.36 -14.30
C ASP A 11 11.26 -7.00 -13.67
N ILE A 12 11.47 -5.90 -14.39
CA ILE A 12 11.01 -4.58 -13.95
C ILE A 12 9.48 -4.57 -13.83
N MET A 13 8.78 -5.01 -14.88
CA MET A 13 7.32 -5.07 -14.87
C MET A 13 6.82 -5.99 -13.74
N GLU A 14 7.45 -7.14 -13.53
CA GLU A 14 7.09 -8.06 -12.44
C GLU A 14 7.29 -7.42 -11.06
N THR A 15 8.41 -6.73 -10.85
CA THR A 15 8.68 -6.00 -9.61
C THR A 15 7.64 -4.91 -9.38
N THR A 16 7.27 -4.18 -10.43
CA THR A 16 6.24 -3.15 -10.38
C THR A 16 4.88 -3.76 -10.02
N GLN A 17 4.51 -4.90 -10.58
CA GLN A 17 3.27 -5.59 -10.20
C GLN A 17 3.26 -6.01 -8.73
N CYS A 18 4.36 -6.56 -8.23
CA CYS A 18 4.50 -6.91 -6.81
C CYS A 18 4.36 -5.66 -5.91
N ASN A 19 4.98 -4.54 -6.29
CA ASN A 19 4.86 -3.26 -5.57
C ASN A 19 3.41 -2.78 -5.52
N TYR A 20 2.69 -2.73 -6.64
CA TYR A 20 1.29 -2.30 -6.68
C TYR A 20 0.38 -3.25 -5.89
N SER A 21 0.65 -4.57 -5.92
CA SER A 21 -0.07 -5.52 -5.06
C SER A 21 0.14 -5.24 -3.57
N ASN A 22 1.38 -4.94 -3.17
CA ASN A 22 1.71 -4.61 -1.78
C ASN A 22 1.11 -3.27 -1.34
N MET A 23 1.09 -2.28 -2.24
CA MET A 23 0.42 -1.00 -2.06
C MET A 23 -1.08 -1.17 -1.84
N MET A 24 -1.76 -1.96 -2.68
CA MET A 24 -3.18 -2.29 -2.50
C MET A 24 -3.43 -2.94 -1.14
N LYS A 25 -2.62 -3.95 -0.76
CA LYS A 25 -2.73 -4.59 0.57
C LYS A 25 -2.54 -3.61 1.72
N ARG A 26 -1.66 -2.60 1.58
CA ARG A 26 -1.48 -1.56 2.60
C ARG A 26 -2.68 -0.62 2.65
N LEU A 27 -3.10 -0.09 1.51
CA LEU A 27 -4.20 0.85 1.41
C LEU A 27 -5.51 0.23 1.91
N SER A 28 -5.81 -1.02 1.53
CA SER A 28 -6.99 -1.73 2.02
C SER A 28 -6.98 -1.94 3.53
N ARG A 29 -5.81 -2.19 4.13
CA ARG A 29 -5.68 -2.26 5.60
C ARG A 29 -5.91 -0.91 6.27
N LYS A 30 -5.34 0.16 5.72
CA LYS A 30 -5.55 1.53 6.23
C LYS A 30 -7.02 1.94 6.12
N LYS A 31 -7.67 1.64 4.99
CA LYS A 31 -9.11 1.87 4.78
C LYS A 31 -9.95 1.17 5.85
N LYS A 32 -9.80 -0.15 5.99
CA LYS A 32 -10.55 -0.95 6.97
C LYS A 32 -10.33 -0.46 8.40
N PHE A 33 -9.09 -0.13 8.76
CA PHE A 33 -8.78 0.40 10.09
C PHE A 33 -9.46 1.76 10.31
N SER A 34 -9.39 2.66 9.33
CA SER A 34 -10.02 3.98 9.44
C SER A 34 -11.54 3.89 9.54
N GLU A 35 -12.16 3.01 8.77
CA GLU A 35 -13.61 2.72 8.86
C GLU A 35 -13.96 2.16 10.24
N PHE A 36 -13.17 1.22 10.75
CA PHE A 36 -13.36 0.66 12.09
C PHE A 36 -13.27 1.73 13.19
N VAL A 37 -12.27 2.63 13.13
CA VAL A 37 -12.11 3.71 14.11
C VAL A 37 -13.33 4.63 14.13
N VAL A 38 -13.84 5.03 12.96
CA VAL A 38 -15.06 5.85 12.87
C VAL A 38 -16.26 5.14 13.50
N VAL A 39 -16.47 3.86 13.17
CA VAL A 39 -17.58 3.07 13.71
C VAL A 39 -17.46 2.93 15.23
N PHE A 40 -16.27 2.59 15.73
CA PHE A 40 -16.02 2.38 17.15
C PHE A 40 -16.33 3.64 17.98
N TYR A 41 -15.86 4.80 17.55
CA TYR A 41 -16.12 6.05 18.25
C TYR A 41 -17.56 6.54 18.08
N SER A 42 -18.20 6.27 16.94
CA SER A 42 -19.64 6.55 16.77
C SER A 42 -20.51 5.73 17.73
N ILE A 43 -20.19 4.45 17.94
CA ILE A 43 -20.86 3.61 18.95
C ILE A 43 -20.60 4.14 20.35
N SER A 44 -19.34 4.52 20.64
CA SER A 44 -18.96 5.11 21.93
C SER A 44 -19.79 6.36 22.24
N LEU A 45 -19.99 7.24 21.26
CA LEU A 45 -20.83 8.44 21.42
C LEU A 45 -22.28 8.16 21.81
N ILE A 46 -22.80 6.97 21.51
CA ILE A 46 -24.15 6.55 21.91
C ILE A 46 -24.11 5.93 23.32
N VAL A 47 -23.11 5.08 23.59
CA VAL A 47 -23.00 4.35 24.85
C VAL A 47 -22.67 5.27 26.03
N TYR A 48 -21.84 6.29 25.84
CA TYR A 48 -21.42 7.19 26.93
C TYR A 48 -22.59 7.98 27.55
N PRO A 49 -23.45 8.66 26.77
CA PRO A 49 -24.65 9.30 27.31
C PRO A 49 -25.58 8.32 28.01
N LEU A 50 -25.85 7.15 27.41
CA LEU A 50 -26.71 6.11 28.00
C LEU A 50 -26.14 5.61 29.33
N THR A 51 -24.82 5.41 29.41
CA THR A 51 -24.18 4.95 30.64
C THR A 51 -24.30 6.00 31.75
N GLY A 52 -24.17 7.28 31.42
CA GLY A 52 -24.40 8.38 32.37
C GLY A 52 -25.84 8.50 32.85
N GLU A 53 -26.82 8.15 32.00
CA GLU A 53 -28.25 8.18 32.35
C GLU A 53 -28.67 6.99 33.21
N PHE A 54 -28.30 5.77 32.82
CA PHE A 54 -28.76 4.54 33.47
C PHE A 54 -27.89 4.08 34.64
N PHE A 55 -26.63 4.54 34.74
CA PHE A 55 -25.70 4.17 35.82
C PHE A 55 -25.10 5.39 36.53
N PRO A 56 -25.92 6.32 37.05
CA PRO A 56 -25.45 7.59 37.61
C PRO A 56 -24.57 7.43 38.87
N CYS A 57 -24.68 6.30 39.58
CA CYS A 57 -23.83 6.00 40.73
C CYS A 57 -22.37 5.66 40.34
N TRP A 58 -22.17 5.23 39.09
CA TRP A 58 -20.85 4.80 38.59
C TRP A 58 -20.27 5.79 37.58
N PHE A 59 -21.10 6.68 37.03
CA PHE A 59 -20.71 7.58 35.95
C PHE A 59 -21.38 8.96 36.08
N ASP A 60 -20.57 10.03 36.17
CA ASP A 60 -21.07 11.40 36.26
C ASP A 60 -21.60 11.90 34.91
N ALA A 61 -22.86 12.35 34.88
CA ALA A 61 -23.52 12.82 33.66
C ALA A 61 -22.92 14.12 33.09
N LYS A 62 -22.44 15.05 33.92
CA LYS A 62 -21.78 16.28 33.45
C LYS A 62 -20.44 15.94 32.80
N LEU A 63 -19.68 15.03 33.41
CA LEU A 63 -18.42 14.55 32.86
C LEU A 63 -18.65 13.76 31.56
N SER A 64 -19.69 12.93 31.51
CA SER A 64 -20.14 12.23 30.29
C SER A 64 -20.43 13.20 29.15
N ASN A 65 -21.21 14.23 29.40
CA ASN A 65 -21.55 15.25 28.39
C ASN A 65 -20.31 16.00 27.91
N TYR A 66 -19.41 16.39 28.82
CA TYR A 66 -18.16 17.06 28.46
C TYR A 66 -17.31 16.20 27.52
N PHE A 67 -17.05 14.94 27.87
CA PHE A 67 -16.26 14.04 27.02
C PHE A 67 -17.00 13.62 25.74
N GLY A 68 -18.33 13.52 25.77
CA GLY A 68 -19.15 13.27 24.59
C GLY A 68 -19.00 14.37 23.53
N ILE A 69 -18.97 15.65 23.94
CA ILE A 69 -18.73 16.77 23.03
C ILE A 69 -17.32 16.69 22.42
N ILE A 70 -16.29 16.46 23.25
CA ILE A 70 -14.90 16.32 22.77
C ILE A 70 -14.80 15.16 21.77
N LEU A 71 -15.36 14.00 22.12
CA LEU A 71 -15.34 12.82 21.27
C LEU A 71 -16.09 13.04 19.96
N SER A 72 -17.16 13.85 19.98
CA SER A 72 -17.90 14.24 18.77
C SER A 72 -17.05 15.09 17.83
N ILE A 73 -16.33 16.08 18.37
CA ILE A 73 -15.42 16.93 17.59
C ILE A 73 -14.29 16.08 16.98
N VAL A 74 -13.69 15.19 17.76
CA VAL A 74 -12.62 14.28 17.29
C VAL A 74 -13.13 13.35 16.19
N THR A 75 -14.31 12.75 16.39
CA THR A 75 -14.91 11.83 15.41
C THR A 75 -15.25 12.54 14.11
N LEU A 76 -15.76 13.77 14.19
CA LEU A 76 -16.06 14.60 13.02
C LEU A 76 -14.77 14.95 12.25
N ALA A 77 -13.75 15.44 12.94
CA ALA A 77 -12.45 15.76 12.32
C ALA A 77 -11.84 14.52 11.66
N TYR A 78 -11.86 13.38 12.35
CA TYR A 78 -11.34 12.12 11.80
C TYR A 78 -12.13 11.65 10.57
N SER A 79 -13.46 11.81 10.57
CA SER A 79 -14.31 11.46 9.43
C SER A 79 -13.97 12.30 8.19
N LEU A 80 -13.72 13.60 8.36
CA LEU A 80 -13.26 14.48 7.28
C LEU A 80 -11.89 14.05 6.74
N VAL A 81 -10.94 13.75 7.63
CA VAL A 81 -9.61 13.26 7.23
C VAL A 81 -9.74 11.94 6.46
N ASN A 82 -10.54 10.99 6.93
CA ASN A 82 -10.77 9.73 6.24
C ASN A 82 -11.42 9.93 4.86
N GLY A 83 -12.40 10.82 4.76
CA GLY A 83 -13.01 11.21 3.48
C GLY A 83 -11.98 11.80 2.50
N SER A 84 -11.09 12.66 2.99
CA SER A 84 -10.03 13.28 2.17
C SER A 84 -8.93 12.31 1.75
N ALA A 85 -8.71 11.22 2.50
CA ALA A 85 -7.67 10.25 2.22
C ALA A 85 -7.94 9.39 0.97
N LYS A 86 -9.20 9.39 0.49
CA LYS A 86 -9.62 8.80 -0.79
C LYS A 86 -9.11 7.37 -1.02
N TYR A 87 -9.11 6.55 0.04
CA TYR A 87 -8.52 5.21 -0.01
C TYR A 87 -9.11 4.34 -1.12
N ALA A 88 -10.42 4.43 -1.38
CA ALA A 88 -11.08 3.67 -2.44
C ALA A 88 -10.55 4.02 -3.84
N GLU A 89 -10.48 5.32 -4.16
CA GLU A 89 -9.97 5.84 -5.44
C GLU A 89 -8.51 5.42 -5.67
N ARG A 90 -7.68 5.50 -4.62
CA ARG A 90 -6.27 5.09 -4.68
C ARG A 90 -6.09 3.59 -4.89
N ILE A 91 -6.93 2.76 -4.24
CA ILE A 91 -6.92 1.30 -4.45
C ILE A 91 -7.31 0.98 -5.90
N GLU A 92 -8.36 1.61 -6.43
CA GLU A 92 -8.79 1.42 -7.81
C GLU A 92 -7.72 1.88 -8.81
N GLY A 93 -7.06 3.02 -8.55
CA GLY A 93 -5.93 3.50 -9.34
C GLY A 93 -4.77 2.52 -9.36
N ALA A 94 -4.37 2.00 -8.20
CA ALA A 94 -3.33 0.98 -8.08
C ALA A 94 -3.71 -0.32 -8.83
N GLU A 95 -4.97 -0.74 -8.77
CA GLU A 95 -5.48 -1.91 -9.50
C GLU A 95 -5.44 -1.72 -11.02
N LYS A 96 -5.85 -0.54 -11.51
CA LYS A 96 -5.77 -0.19 -12.94
C LYS A 96 -4.34 -0.22 -13.45
N VAL A 97 -3.38 0.32 -12.68
CA VAL A 97 -1.95 0.27 -13.03
C VAL A 97 -1.45 -1.17 -13.04
N LEU A 98 -1.77 -1.96 -12.01
CA LEU A 98 -1.40 -3.37 -11.92
C LEU A 98 -1.87 -4.18 -13.14
N ASN A 99 -3.14 -4.01 -13.54
CA ASN A 99 -3.75 -4.69 -14.69
C ASN A 99 -3.16 -4.21 -16.02
N SER A 100 -2.88 -2.92 -16.15
CA SER A 100 -2.19 -2.35 -17.31
C SER A 100 -0.78 -2.94 -17.47
N VAL A 101 0.01 -2.97 -16.38
CA VAL A 101 1.35 -3.58 -16.40
C VAL A 101 1.27 -5.08 -16.72
N LYS A 102 0.29 -5.81 -16.18
CA LYS A 102 0.06 -7.23 -16.50
C LYS A 102 -0.18 -7.45 -17.98
N THR A 103 -0.95 -6.56 -18.60
CA THR A 103 -1.26 -6.61 -20.02
C THR A 103 -0.02 -6.30 -20.87
N LEU A 104 0.76 -5.28 -20.49
CA LEU A 104 2.02 -4.95 -21.17
C LEU A 104 3.02 -6.11 -21.09
N LYS A 105 3.19 -6.68 -19.89
CA LYS A 105 4.05 -7.84 -19.65
C LYS A 105 3.67 -9.05 -20.50
N ARG A 106 2.36 -9.35 -20.64
CA ARG A 106 1.87 -10.45 -21.49
C ARG A 106 2.15 -10.25 -22.97
N LYS A 107 2.17 -9.00 -23.44
CA LYS A 107 2.43 -8.64 -24.85
C LYS A 107 3.94 -8.52 -25.16
N LEU A 108 4.81 -8.67 -24.16
CA LEU A 108 6.24 -8.46 -24.28
C LEU A 108 6.91 -9.55 -25.13
N THR A 109 7.47 -9.15 -26.25
CA THR A 109 8.27 -9.96 -27.17
C THR A 109 9.59 -9.25 -27.48
N GLU A 110 10.55 -9.95 -28.07
CA GLU A 110 11.86 -9.37 -28.40
C GLU A 110 11.73 -8.23 -29.42
N LYS A 111 10.79 -8.36 -30.38
CA LYS A 111 10.59 -7.40 -31.47
C LYS A 111 9.93 -6.09 -31.04
N ASN A 112 9.15 -6.09 -29.96
CA ASN A 112 8.37 -4.92 -29.51
C ASN A 112 8.85 -4.34 -28.16
N CYS A 113 10.04 -4.74 -27.72
CA CYS A 113 10.64 -4.37 -26.43
C CYS A 113 10.72 -2.86 -26.21
N SER A 114 11.24 -2.11 -27.21
CA SER A 114 11.42 -0.65 -27.14
C SER A 114 10.09 0.11 -27.07
N SER A 115 9.13 -0.25 -27.91
CA SER A 115 7.80 0.36 -27.95
C SER A 115 7.02 0.11 -26.65
N LEU A 116 7.03 -1.13 -26.15
CA LEU A 116 6.36 -1.48 -24.90
C LEU A 116 7.00 -0.82 -23.68
N LYS A 117 8.32 -0.60 -23.70
CA LYS A 117 9.00 0.20 -22.70
C LYS A 117 8.45 1.63 -22.68
N GLY A 118 8.34 2.27 -23.83
CA GLY A 118 7.77 3.62 -23.92
C GLY A 118 6.32 3.69 -23.40
N ASN A 119 5.51 2.66 -23.67
CA ASN A 119 4.15 2.58 -23.12
C ASN A 119 4.13 2.36 -21.60
N TYR A 120 5.06 1.56 -21.09
CA TYR A 120 5.25 1.36 -19.66
C TYR A 120 5.68 2.65 -18.96
N ASP A 121 6.65 3.38 -19.52
CA ASP A 121 7.13 4.64 -18.93
C ASP A 121 6.01 5.68 -18.87
N LYS A 122 5.22 5.83 -19.95
CA LYS A 122 4.01 6.69 -19.98
C LYS A 122 2.92 6.28 -18.96
N LEU A 123 2.79 4.97 -18.70
CA LEU A 123 1.87 4.48 -17.68
C LEU A 123 2.38 4.87 -16.28
N MET A 124 3.68 4.71 -16.02
CA MET A 124 4.29 5.03 -14.74
C MET A 124 4.27 6.53 -14.43
N GLU A 125 4.39 7.40 -15.44
CA GLU A 125 4.27 8.86 -15.28
C GLU A 125 2.92 9.29 -14.68
N LYS A 126 1.85 8.55 -14.97
CA LYS A 126 0.49 8.84 -14.46
C LYS A 126 0.16 8.07 -13.20
N ALA A 127 0.99 7.10 -12.83
CA ALA A 127 0.70 6.19 -11.75
C ALA A 127 1.05 6.82 -10.39
N GLU A 128 0.26 6.51 -9.37
CA GLU A 128 0.59 6.93 -8.01
C GLU A 128 1.93 6.33 -7.58
N TYR A 129 2.78 7.16 -6.97
CA TYR A 129 4.05 6.72 -6.43
C TYR A 129 3.86 5.69 -5.31
N ARG A 130 4.66 4.63 -5.38
CA ARG A 130 4.81 3.68 -4.27
C ARG A 130 5.48 4.36 -3.08
N ASP A 131 5.16 3.88 -1.89
CA ASP A 131 5.79 4.31 -0.65
C ASP A 131 6.78 3.23 -0.17
N ASP A 132 7.75 3.60 0.67
CA ASP A 132 8.93 2.79 1.02
C ASP A 132 8.56 1.46 1.68
N VAL A 133 7.43 1.44 2.39
CA VAL A 133 6.88 0.22 2.99
C VAL A 133 6.49 -0.81 1.93
N ASP A 134 5.97 -0.37 0.78
CA ASP A 134 5.60 -1.29 -0.31
C ASP A 134 6.85 -1.86 -0.96
N PHE A 135 7.86 -1.01 -1.16
CA PHE A 135 9.15 -1.41 -1.68
C PHE A 135 9.82 -2.45 -0.80
N PHE A 136 9.90 -2.17 0.50
CA PHE A 136 10.49 -3.10 1.46
C PHE A 136 9.78 -4.44 1.46
N ARG A 137 8.44 -4.45 1.40
CA ARG A 137 7.65 -5.69 1.30
C ARG A 137 7.95 -6.47 0.02
N THR A 138 8.07 -5.78 -1.11
CA THR A 138 8.46 -6.39 -2.39
C THR A 138 9.86 -7.00 -2.33
N VAL A 139 10.84 -6.26 -1.78
CA VAL A 139 12.20 -6.78 -1.56
C VAL A 139 12.17 -8.01 -0.68
N LYS A 140 11.46 -7.94 0.46
CA LYS A 140 11.32 -9.07 1.39
C LYS A 140 10.69 -10.29 0.71
N GLN A 141 9.66 -10.09 -0.12
CA GLN A 141 9.01 -11.17 -0.86
C GLN A 141 9.99 -11.81 -1.87
N LYS A 142 10.68 -11.00 -2.68
CA LYS A 142 11.70 -11.50 -3.61
C LYS A 142 12.84 -12.23 -2.91
N CYS A 143 13.29 -11.74 -1.76
CA CYS A 143 14.30 -12.44 -0.95
C CYS A 143 13.82 -13.83 -0.53
N SER A 144 12.55 -13.93 -0.09
CA SER A 144 11.95 -15.21 0.28
C SER A 144 11.86 -16.17 -0.90
N GLU A 145 11.50 -15.68 -2.10
CA GLU A 145 11.43 -16.48 -3.32
C GLU A 145 12.81 -17.01 -3.75
N LEU A 146 13.88 -16.26 -3.44
CA LEU A 146 15.26 -16.63 -3.76
C LEU A 146 15.97 -17.41 -2.62
N GLY A 147 15.30 -17.69 -1.50
CA GLY A 147 15.92 -18.30 -0.32
C GLY A 147 16.97 -17.42 0.39
N ILE A 148 16.97 -16.12 0.09
CA ILE A 148 17.91 -15.12 0.62
C ILE A 148 17.36 -14.55 1.93
N ARG A 149 18.24 -14.35 2.91
CA ARG A 149 17.86 -13.67 4.14
C ARG A 149 17.79 -12.16 3.87
N TRP A 150 16.60 -11.58 3.95
CA TRP A 150 16.37 -10.16 3.63
C TRP A 150 17.29 -9.19 4.41
N TYR A 151 17.69 -9.53 5.64
CA TYR A 151 18.61 -8.72 6.44
C TYR A 151 20.09 -8.86 6.03
N LYS A 152 20.44 -9.86 5.22
CA LYS A 152 21.75 -10.04 4.57
C LYS A 152 21.74 -9.63 3.10
N TYR A 153 20.61 -9.14 2.58
CA TYR A 153 20.40 -8.84 1.16
C TYR A 153 21.55 -8.05 0.53
N LYS A 154 22.03 -6.98 1.18
CA LYS A 154 23.12 -6.15 0.64
C LYS A 154 24.46 -6.90 0.53
N LYS A 155 24.72 -7.86 1.42
CA LYS A 155 25.95 -8.66 1.44
C LYS A 155 25.85 -9.84 0.46
N GLU A 156 24.75 -10.59 0.51
CA GLU A 156 24.51 -11.76 -0.34
C GLU A 156 24.30 -11.38 -1.82
N CYS A 157 23.66 -10.24 -2.15
CA CYS A 157 23.59 -9.74 -3.53
C CYS A 157 24.95 -9.31 -4.11
N LYS A 158 25.90 -8.92 -3.25
CA LYS A 158 27.25 -8.58 -3.68
C LYS A 158 28.00 -9.86 -4.05
N GLU A 159 27.95 -10.86 -3.16
CA GLU A 159 28.54 -12.19 -3.36
C GLU A 159 27.96 -12.93 -4.60
N MET A 160 26.65 -12.82 -4.85
CA MET A 160 26.01 -13.37 -6.06
C MET A 160 26.45 -12.68 -7.36
N LYS A 161 26.62 -11.36 -7.37
CA LYS A 161 27.09 -10.64 -8.56
C LYS A 161 28.53 -11.02 -8.89
N ASP A 162 29.37 -11.07 -7.86
CA ASP A 162 30.78 -11.40 -8.01
C ASP A 162 30.93 -12.85 -8.56
N SER A 163 30.14 -13.81 -8.07
CA SER A 163 30.17 -15.20 -8.58
C SER A 163 29.62 -15.39 -10.01
N MET A 164 28.71 -14.53 -10.48
CA MET A 164 28.24 -14.55 -11.87
C MET A 164 29.23 -13.89 -12.85
N GLU A 165 30.00 -12.90 -12.39
CA GLU A 165 31.08 -12.29 -13.18
C GLU A 165 32.27 -13.24 -13.38
N TYR A 166 32.57 -14.09 -12.39
CA TYR A 166 33.62 -15.12 -12.50
C TYR A 166 33.28 -16.30 -13.43
N LYS A 167 32.01 -16.46 -13.84
CA LYS A 167 31.54 -17.52 -14.75
C LYS A 167 31.37 -17.06 -16.20
N LYS A 168 31.81 -15.84 -16.53
CA LYS A 168 31.79 -15.25 -17.87
C LYS A 168 33.20 -15.13 -18.42
#